data_AF-A0AAD6UU56-F1
#
_entry.id   AF-A0AAD6UU56-F1
#
_cell.length_a   1.000
_cell.length_b   1.000
_cell.length_c   1.000
_cell.angle_alpha   90.00
_cell.angle_beta   90.00
_cell.angle_gamma   90.00
#
_symmetry.space_group_name_H-M   'P 1'
#
loop_
_entity.id
_entity.type
_entity.pdbx_description
1 polymer ?
#
loop_
_entity_poly.entity_id
_entity_poly.type
_entity_poly.pdbx_seq_one_letter_code
_entity_poly.pdbx_strand_id
1 'polypeptide(L)'
;MFGAGGIYNAPLYCFPIGAVLPIPFIFLRKRFKVFEYIHLPVILTGGLIWAPGSMTNIWPAVPVAYIFNVFIRKRYLAWWSKYNYITTTAFSAAIAISGVVIFFAVQWNNINVDWIGNDPFLGCDGDSEGCPLFSRLWHV
;
A
#
# COMPACT_ATOMS: atom_id res chain seq x y z
N MET A 1 24.25 2.18 -17.24
CA MET A 1 22.99 2.07 -16.49
C MET A 1 23.01 2.83 -15.16
N PHE A 2 24.09 2.73 -14.34
CA PHE A 2 24.24 3.44 -13.06
C PHE A 2 25.23 4.65 -13.05
N GLY A 3 25.72 5.09 -14.22
CA GLY A 3 26.66 6.21 -14.35
C GLY A 3 25.96 7.59 -14.48
N ALA A 4 26.75 8.67 -14.63
CA ALA A 4 26.23 10.02 -14.87
C ALA A 4 25.37 10.05 -16.15
N GLY A 5 24.11 10.49 -16.02
CA GLY A 5 23.12 10.48 -17.11
C GLY A 5 22.30 9.19 -17.26
N GLY A 6 22.50 8.18 -16.39
CA GLY A 6 21.70 6.96 -16.38
C GLY A 6 20.36 7.11 -15.65
N ILE A 7 19.32 6.43 -16.13
CA ILE A 7 17.96 6.42 -15.56
C ILE A 7 17.95 5.99 -14.07
N TYR A 8 18.92 5.17 -13.67
CA TYR A 8 19.06 4.65 -12.30
C TYR A 8 19.97 5.50 -11.39
N ASN A 9 20.35 6.70 -11.83
CA ASN A 9 21.17 7.60 -11.02
C ASN A 9 20.39 8.15 -9.82
N ALA A 10 19.11 8.48 -9.99
CA ALA A 10 18.22 8.96 -8.93
C ALA A 10 18.12 8.00 -7.71
N PRO A 11 17.82 6.70 -7.87
CA PRO A 11 17.80 5.76 -6.74
C PRO A 11 19.17 5.51 -6.11
N LEU A 12 20.29 5.78 -6.81
CA LEU A 12 21.63 5.65 -6.22
C LEU A 12 21.85 6.66 -5.09
N TYR A 13 21.28 7.85 -5.19
CA TYR A 13 21.35 8.87 -4.14
C TYR A 13 20.56 8.50 -2.89
N CYS A 14 19.57 7.61 -2.99
CA CYS A 14 18.82 7.14 -1.82
C CYS A 14 19.68 6.32 -0.84
N PHE A 15 20.77 5.70 -1.31
CA PHE A 15 21.66 4.87 -0.49
C PHE A 15 22.43 5.68 0.59
N PRO A 16 23.18 6.75 0.24
CA PRO A 16 23.80 7.61 1.24
C PRO A 16 22.77 8.39 2.07
N ILE A 17 21.64 8.80 1.48
CA ILE A 17 20.55 9.48 2.20
C ILE A 17 20.01 8.56 3.30
N GLY A 18 19.74 7.28 2.99
CA GLY A 18 19.29 6.29 3.96
C GLY A 18 20.30 6.00 5.07
N ALA A 19 21.60 6.08 4.78
CA ALA A 19 22.66 5.90 5.78
C ALA A 19 22.79 7.09 6.73
N VAL A 20 22.51 8.31 6.27
CA VAL A 20 22.57 9.53 7.07
C VAL A 20 21.29 9.76 7.89
N LEU A 21 20.13 9.37 7.35
CA LEU A 21 18.81 9.54 7.97
C LEU A 21 18.65 9.04 9.42
N PRO A 22 19.25 7.93 9.88
CA PRO A 22 19.13 7.50 11.28
C PRO A 22 19.89 8.40 12.27
N ILE A 23 20.94 9.12 11.83
CA ILE A 23 21.80 9.95 12.69
C ILE A 23 21.01 11.06 13.39
N PRO A 24 20.23 11.92 12.69
CA PRO A 24 19.43 12.96 13.35
C PRO A 24 18.32 12.35 14.22
N PHE A 25 17.73 11.22 13.82
CA PHE A 25 16.67 10.57 14.59
C PHE A 25 17.16 9.98 15.93
N ILE A 26 18.39 9.47 15.98
CA ILE A 26 19.01 9.02 17.25
C ILE A 26 19.23 10.21 18.20
N PHE A 27 19.63 11.36 17.66
CA PHE A 27 19.81 12.57 18.46
C PHE A 27 18.47 13.13 18.97
N LEU A 28 17.45 13.19 18.12
CA LEU A 28 16.10 13.62 18.50
C LEU A 28 15.45 12.67 19.52
N ARG A 29 15.67 11.35 19.41
CA ARG A 29 15.22 10.37 20.40
C ARG A 29 15.81 10.60 21.80
N LYS A 30 17.05 11.11 21.90
CA LYS A 30 17.65 11.48 23.20
C LYS A 30 17.03 12.75 23.81
N ARG A 31 16.47 13.64 23.00
CA ARG A 31 15.88 14.92 23.44
C ARG A 31 14.39 14.79 23.76
N PHE A 32 13.66 14.00 22.99
CA PHE A 32 12.20 13.89 23.06
C PHE A 32 11.74 12.42 23.03
N LYS A 33 11.06 11.96 24.09
CA LYS A 33 10.52 10.59 24.20
C LYS A 33 9.48 10.25 23.10
N VAL A 34 8.90 11.25 22.45
CA VAL A 34 7.91 11.06 21.37
C VAL A 34 8.52 10.31 20.17
N PHE A 35 9.83 10.48 19.90
CA PHE A 35 10.51 9.81 18.79
C PHE A 35 10.93 8.37 19.09
N GLU A 36 10.64 7.84 20.30
CA GLU A 36 10.93 6.44 20.64
C GLU A 36 9.98 5.46 19.94
N TYR A 37 8.75 5.90 19.64
CA TYR A 37 7.74 5.08 18.95
C TYR A 37 7.81 5.20 17.41
N ILE A 38 8.70 6.05 16.90
CA ILE A 38 8.80 6.37 15.48
C ILE A 38 9.82 5.43 14.83
N HIS A 39 9.32 4.42 14.11
CA HIS A 39 10.15 3.56 13.29
C HIS A 39 10.35 4.17 11.90
N LEU A 40 11.49 4.82 11.71
CA LEU A 40 11.86 5.50 10.47
C LEU A 40 11.71 4.62 9.21
N PRO A 41 12.13 3.33 9.20
CA PRO A 41 11.95 2.48 8.03
C PRO A 41 10.48 2.28 7.68
N VAL A 42 9.60 2.15 8.69
CA VAL A 42 8.15 1.93 8.50
C VAL A 42 7.48 3.16 7.90
N ILE A 43 7.92 4.35 8.28
CA ILE A 43 7.37 5.60 7.72
C ILE A 43 7.82 5.79 6.27
N LEU A 44 9.09 5.51 5.98
CA LEU A 44 9.60 5.62 4.61
C LEU A 44 8.93 4.59 3.69
N THR A 45 8.84 3.33 4.11
CA THR A 45 8.17 2.29 3.30
C THR A 45 6.67 2.51 3.22
N GLY A 46 6.03 2.95 4.31
CA GLY A 46 4.63 3.34 4.32
C GLY A 46 4.36 4.47 3.32
N GLY A 47 5.13 5.55 3.38
CA GLY A 47 4.98 6.67 2.43
C GLY A 47 5.17 6.24 0.96
N LEU A 48 6.10 5.33 0.67
CA LEU A 48 6.31 4.81 -0.68
C LEU A 48 5.16 3.97 -1.22
N ILE A 49 4.45 3.24 -0.35
CA ILE A 49 3.29 2.43 -0.78
C ILE A 49 2.07 3.33 -1.05
N TRP A 50 1.96 4.44 -0.33
CA TRP A 50 0.83 5.36 -0.42
C TRP A 50 0.98 6.47 -1.47
N ALA A 51 2.21 6.81 -1.86
CA ALA A 51 2.46 7.85 -2.86
C ALA A 51 2.01 7.53 -4.30
N PRO A 52 2.14 6.28 -4.82
CA PRO A 52 1.81 6.00 -6.22
C PRO A 52 0.36 5.55 -6.44
N GLY A 53 -0.36 5.12 -5.40
CA GLY A 53 -1.74 4.63 -5.54
C GLY A 53 -2.76 5.71 -5.17
N SER A 54 -3.85 5.80 -5.92
CA SER A 54 -4.99 6.62 -5.53
C SER A 54 -5.57 6.15 -4.20
N MET A 55 -6.14 7.08 -3.42
CA MET A 55 -6.68 6.76 -2.10
C MET A 55 -7.76 5.70 -2.21
N THR A 56 -8.57 5.73 -3.28
CA THR A 56 -9.62 4.75 -3.56
C THR A 56 -9.11 3.30 -3.67
N ASN A 57 -7.91 3.08 -4.21
CA ASN A 57 -7.35 1.73 -4.34
C ASN A 57 -6.75 1.21 -3.02
N ILE A 58 -6.16 2.11 -2.23
CA ILE A 58 -5.44 1.75 -0.99
C ILE A 58 -6.38 1.67 0.21
N TRP A 59 -7.38 2.55 0.28
CA TRP A 59 -8.29 2.65 1.42
C TRP A 59 -8.98 1.33 1.79
N PRO A 60 -9.49 0.51 0.86
CA PRO A 60 -10.20 -0.73 1.20
C PRO A 60 -9.39 -1.71 2.07
N ALA A 61 -8.05 -1.68 1.97
CA ALA A 61 -7.18 -2.51 2.79
C ALA A 61 -7.12 -2.06 4.27
N VAL A 62 -7.34 -0.78 4.55
CA VAL A 62 -7.24 -0.17 5.89
C VAL A 62 -8.24 -0.74 6.91
N PRO A 63 -9.57 -0.77 6.65
CA PRO A 63 -10.52 -1.29 7.62
C PRO A 63 -10.30 -2.78 7.88
N VAL A 64 -9.95 -3.56 6.86
CA VAL A 64 -9.62 -4.99 7.01
C VAL A 64 -8.39 -5.17 7.91
N ALA A 65 -7.32 -4.41 7.64
CA ALA A 65 -6.11 -4.41 8.45
C ALA A 65 -6.38 -3.95 9.89
N TYR A 66 -7.24 -2.95 10.09
CA TYR A 66 -7.62 -2.45 11.42
C TYR A 66 -8.39 -3.49 12.23
N ILE A 67 -9.40 -4.14 11.63
CA ILE A 67 -10.16 -5.20 12.29
C ILE A 67 -9.23 -6.33 12.72
N PHE A 68 -8.34 -6.77 11.83
CA PHE A 68 -7.43 -7.87 12.13
C PHE A 68 -6.36 -7.51 13.17
N ASN A 69 -5.70 -6.36 13.03
CA ASN A 69 -4.57 -5.99 13.89
C ASN A 69 -4.96 -5.30 15.19
N VAL A 70 -6.13 -4.66 15.27
CA VAL A 70 -6.55 -3.91 16.47
C VAL A 70 -7.66 -4.64 17.21
N PHE A 71 -8.71 -5.09 16.52
CA PHE A 71 -9.87 -5.69 17.19
C PHE A 71 -9.60 -7.16 17.58
N ILE A 72 -9.11 -7.96 16.64
CA ILE A 72 -8.82 -9.39 16.87
C ILE A 72 -7.61 -9.57 17.79
N ARG A 73 -6.53 -8.82 17.55
CA ARG A 73 -5.33 -8.87 18.41
C ARG A 73 -5.63 -8.54 19.87
N LYS A 74 -6.55 -7.60 20.15
CA LYS A 74 -6.93 -7.21 21.52
C LYS A 74 -7.73 -8.30 22.25
N ARG A 75 -8.60 -9.05 21.55
CA ARG A 75 -9.45 -10.08 22.19
C ARG A 75 -8.84 -11.48 22.17
N TYR A 76 -8.06 -11.84 21.15
CA TYR A 76 -7.59 -13.20 20.92
C TYR A 76 -6.09 -13.23 20.61
N LEU A 77 -5.26 -12.71 21.52
CA LEU A 77 -3.82 -12.56 21.30
C LEU A 77 -3.10 -13.90 21.06
N ALA A 78 -3.43 -14.95 21.83
CA ALA A 78 -2.83 -16.27 21.67
C ALA A 78 -3.11 -16.88 20.28
N TRP A 79 -4.36 -16.81 19.82
CA TRP A 79 -4.74 -17.26 18.48
C TRP A 79 -4.06 -16.42 17.40
N TRP A 80 -4.11 -15.09 17.54
CA TRP A 80 -3.52 -14.17 16.57
C TRP A 80 -2.02 -14.42 16.39
N SER A 81 -1.26 -14.56 17.49
CA SER A 81 0.19 -14.81 17.42
C SER A 81 0.57 -16.11 16.69
N LYS A 82 -0.29 -17.14 16.80
CA LYS A 82 -0.06 -18.45 16.17
C LYS A 82 -0.37 -18.44 14.67
N TYR A 83 -1.41 -17.73 14.25
CA TYR A 83 -1.94 -17.82 12.88
C TYR A 83 -1.64 -16.61 11.98
N ASN A 84 -1.21 -15.48 12.53
CA ASN A 84 -0.96 -14.24 11.76
C ASN A 84 -0.03 -14.44 10.55
N TYR A 85 1.06 -15.19 10.73
CA TYR A 85 2.00 -15.48 9.64
C TYR A 85 1.34 -16.32 8.53
N ILE A 86 0.62 -17.37 8.91
CA ILE A 86 -0.09 -18.26 7.97
C ILE A 86 -1.15 -17.47 7.20
N THR A 87 -1.92 -16.62 7.88
CA THR A 87 -2.93 -15.75 7.26
C THR A 87 -2.31 -14.80 6.24
N THR A 88 -1.16 -14.19 6.54
CA THR A 88 -0.45 -13.31 5.61
C THR A 88 -0.04 -14.08 4.35
N THR A 89 0.55 -15.27 4.51
CA THR A 89 0.93 -16.10 3.36
C THR A 89 -0.28 -16.60 2.56
N ALA A 90 -1.40 -16.88 3.23
CA ALA A 90 -2.64 -17.31 2.59
C ALA A 90 -3.24 -16.20 1.72
N PHE A 91 -3.23 -14.94 2.17
CA PHE A 91 -3.69 -13.81 1.37
C PHE A 91 -2.82 -13.60 0.12
N SER A 92 -1.50 -13.68 0.25
CA SER A 92 -0.60 -13.59 -0.91
C SER A 92 -0.86 -14.69 -1.95
N ALA A 93 -1.08 -15.94 -1.48
CA ALA A 93 -1.42 -17.04 -2.37
C ALA A 93 -2.82 -16.87 -3.00
N ALA A 94 -3.80 -16.40 -2.23
CA ALA A 94 -5.16 -16.17 -2.71
C ALA A 94 -5.21 -15.09 -3.82
N ILE A 95 -4.42 -14.02 -3.69
CA ILE A 95 -4.31 -12.98 -4.73
C ILE A 95 -3.75 -13.58 -6.02
N ALA A 96 -2.69 -14.39 -5.93
CA ALA A 96 -2.11 -15.06 -7.11
C ALA A 96 -3.13 -16.00 -7.78
N ILE A 97 -3.85 -16.81 -6.99
CA ILE A 97 -4.90 -17.71 -7.49
C ILE A 97 -6.03 -16.92 -8.13
N SER A 98 -6.48 -15.83 -7.50
CA SER A 98 -7.53 -14.96 -8.04
C SER A 98 -7.13 -14.37 -9.41
N GLY A 99 -5.86 -13.98 -9.59
CA GLY A 99 -5.35 -13.51 -10.87
C GLY A 99 -5.45 -14.57 -11.98
N VAL A 100 -5.14 -15.84 -11.66
CA VAL A 100 -5.30 -16.96 -12.61
C VAL A 100 -6.77 -17.15 -13.00
N VAL A 101 -7.68 -17.11 -12.02
CA VAL A 101 -9.12 -17.26 -12.30
C VAL A 101 -9.64 -16.11 -13.18
N ILE A 102 -9.26 -14.86 -12.89
CA ILE A 102 -9.66 -13.68 -13.66
C ILE A 102 -9.11 -13.75 -15.09
N PHE A 103 -7.89 -14.24 -15.27
CA PHE A 103 -7.27 -14.41 -16.59
C PHE A 103 -8.13 -15.32 -17.49
N PHE A 104 -8.50 -16.50 -16.99
CA PHE A 104 -9.30 -17.45 -17.78
C PHE A 104 -10.77 -17.01 -17.95
N ALA A 105 -11.35 -16.35 -16.95
CA ALA A 105 -12.74 -15.91 -17.02
C ALA A 105 -12.93 -14.72 -17.99
N VAL A 106 -12.06 -13.71 -17.90
CA VAL A 106 -12.28 -12.39 -18.51
C VAL A 106 -11.28 -12.12 -19.64
N GLN A 107 -9.97 -12.17 -19.34
CA GLN A 107 -8.93 -11.74 -20.29
C GLN A 107 -8.84 -12.66 -21.51
N TRP A 108 -9.00 -13.97 -21.31
CA TRP A 108 -8.98 -14.95 -22.41
C TRP A 108 -10.12 -14.72 -23.42
N ASN A 109 -11.29 -14.28 -22.94
CA ASN A 109 -12.47 -14.04 -23.77
C ASN A 109 -12.55 -12.59 -24.31
N ASN A 110 -11.53 -11.76 -24.08
CA ASN A 110 -11.52 -10.32 -24.44
C ASN A 110 -12.76 -9.54 -23.94
N ILE A 111 -13.32 -9.94 -22.79
CA ILE A 111 -14.46 -9.24 -22.19
C ILE A 111 -13.90 -8.07 -21.38
N ASN A 112 -14.29 -6.84 -21.72
CA ASN A 112 -13.94 -5.68 -20.90
C ASN A 112 -15.08 -5.39 -19.91
N VAL A 113 -14.78 -5.44 -18.62
CA VAL A 113 -15.75 -5.14 -17.55
C VAL A 113 -15.39 -3.77 -16.97
N ASP A 114 -16.21 -2.76 -17.28
CA ASP A 114 -16.09 -1.44 -16.68
C ASP A 114 -16.65 -1.48 -15.24
N TRP A 115 -15.79 -1.31 -14.24
CA TRP A 115 -16.16 -1.31 -12.83
C TRP A 115 -15.28 -0.35 -12.04
N ILE A 116 -15.79 0.11 -10.90
CA ILE A 116 -15.16 1.08 -9.99
C ILE A 116 -13.73 0.73 -9.57
N GLY A 117 -13.35 -0.55 -9.64
CA GLY A 117 -12.03 -1.05 -9.24
C GLY A 117 -11.05 -1.30 -10.39
N ASN A 118 -11.43 -1.12 -11.66
CA ASN A 118 -10.55 -1.38 -12.80
C ASN A 118 -9.58 -0.22 -13.07
N ASP A 119 -10.01 1.00 -12.78
CA ASP A 119 -9.28 2.21 -13.14
C ASP A 119 -8.82 2.96 -11.89
N PRO A 120 -7.51 2.95 -11.56
CA PRO A 120 -7.00 3.61 -10.36
C PRO A 120 -7.08 5.13 -10.44
N PHE A 121 -7.19 5.74 -11.62
CA PHE A 121 -7.17 7.19 -11.83
C PHE A 121 -8.56 7.84 -11.92
N LEU A 122 -9.64 7.04 -11.96
CA LEU A 122 -11.02 7.52 -12.08
C LEU A 122 -11.64 7.98 -10.74
N GLY A 123 -10.88 7.88 -9.64
CA GLY A 123 -11.25 8.43 -8.33
C GLY A 123 -11.05 9.95 -8.25
N CYS A 124 -11.58 10.58 -7.21
CA CYS A 124 -11.47 12.03 -6.97
C CYS A 124 -10.04 12.53 -6.75
N ASP A 125 -9.05 11.64 -6.75
CA ASP A 125 -7.64 11.92 -6.48
C ASP A 125 -6.79 11.99 -7.78
N GLY A 126 -7.36 11.59 -8.93
CA GLY A 126 -6.62 11.41 -10.18
C GLY A 126 -6.69 12.57 -11.17
N ASP A 127 -7.71 13.43 -11.08
CA ASP A 127 -7.91 14.54 -12.02
C ASP A 127 -8.32 15.84 -11.32
N SER A 128 -7.91 16.97 -11.91
CA SER A 128 -8.39 18.31 -11.55
C SER A 128 -9.89 18.52 -11.84
N GLU A 129 -10.52 17.54 -12.48
CA GLU A 129 -11.96 17.44 -12.66
C GLU A 129 -12.52 16.54 -11.56
N GLY A 130 -13.30 17.12 -10.63
CA GLY A 130 -13.79 16.44 -9.44
C GLY A 130 -14.53 15.12 -9.72
N CYS A 131 -14.60 14.27 -8.68
CA CYS A 131 -15.28 12.97 -8.59
C CYS A 131 -16.21 12.56 -9.77
N PRO A 132 -15.70 12.03 -10.89
CA PRO A 132 -16.52 11.59 -12.02
C PRO A 132 -17.31 10.30 -11.72
N LEU A 133 -17.00 9.64 -10.61
CA LEU A 133 -17.58 8.35 -10.24
C LEU A 133 -18.92 8.48 -9.51
N PHE A 134 -19.18 9.61 -8.86
CA PHE A 134 -20.50 9.90 -8.27
C PHE A 134 -21.55 10.21 -9.34
N SER A 135 -21.17 10.83 -10.47
CA SER A 135 -22.11 11.14 -11.55
C SER A 135 -22.53 9.89 -12.36
N ARG A 136 -21.63 8.91 -12.58
CA ARG A 136 -21.97 7.67 -13.30
C ARG A 136 -22.90 6.71 -12.54
N LEU A 137 -22.91 6.73 -11.21
CA LEU A 137 -23.77 5.85 -10.39
C LEU A 137 -25.26 6.25 -10.40
N TRP A 138 -25.60 7.46 -10.86
CA TRP A 138 -26.97 7.98 -10.94
C TRP A 138 -27.53 8.05 -12.37
N HIS A 139 -26.80 7.52 -13.35
CA HIS A 139 -27.23 7.44 -14.75
C HIS A 139 -27.37 5.98 -15.22
N VAL A 140 -28.13 5.18 -14.45
CA VAL A 140 -28.74 3.91 -14.87
C VAL A 140 -30.22 3.95 -14.56
#